data_AF-A0A165IZN4-F1
#
_entry.id   AF-A0A165IZN4-F1
#
_cell.length_a   1.000
_cell.length_b   1.000
_cell.length_c   1.000
_cell.angle_alpha   90.00
_cell.angle_beta   90.00
_cell.angle_gamma   90.00
#
_symmetry.space_group_name_H-M   'P 1'
#
loop_
_entity.id
_entity.type
_entity.pdbx_description
1 polymer ?
#
loop_
_entity_poly.entity_id
_entity_poly.type
_entity_poly.pdbx_seq_one_letter_code
_entity_poly.pdbx_strand_id
1 'polypeptide(L)'
;MHEAFTLQLLEMAERWAEAAGTTLRHRKFFAPTVFTVTRRPEERALLAAAVELYDLVGATTEGVMILRSMGLEPDAGALLEGHDLEARWNEWCAQRLSGKDDGSAGQG
;
A
#
# COMPACT_ATOMS: atom_id res chain seq x y z
N MET A 1 -12.27 11.34 2.18
CA MET A 1 -11.48 11.89 3.31
C MET A 1 -11.33 13.40 3.10
N HIS A 2 -11.35 14.26 4.12
CA HIS A 2 -11.17 15.71 3.90
C HIS A 2 -9.72 16.01 3.48
N GLU A 3 -9.50 16.82 2.44
CA GLU A 3 -8.16 17.09 1.87
C GLU A 3 -7.17 17.57 2.94
N ALA A 4 -7.56 18.57 3.74
CA ALA A 4 -6.71 19.09 4.81
C ALA A 4 -6.30 18.03 5.84
N PHE A 5 -7.18 17.08 6.16
CA PHE A 5 -6.86 15.98 7.06
C PHE A 5 -5.87 15.01 6.41
N THR A 6 -6.06 14.70 5.13
CA THR A 6 -5.14 13.85 4.35
C THR A 6 -3.73 14.46 4.31
N LEU A 7 -3.63 15.77 4.05
CA LEU A 7 -2.35 16.48 4.05
C LEU A 7 -1.68 16.46 5.43
N GLN A 8 -2.44 16.61 6.51
CA GLN A 8 -1.91 16.50 7.87
C GLN A 8 -1.38 15.09 8.18
N LEU A 9 -2.08 14.04 7.73
CA LEU A 9 -1.62 12.67 7.86
C LEU A 9 -0.31 12.44 7.10
N LEU A 10 -0.21 12.94 5.86
CA LEU A 10 1.01 12.84 5.06
C LEU A 10 2.18 13.62 5.67
N GLU A 11 1.93 14.82 6.23
CA GLU A 11 2.95 15.60 6.94
C GLU A 11 3.43 14.89 8.21
N MET A 12 2.53 14.24 8.95
CA MET A 12 2.90 13.43 10.11
C MET A 12 3.73 12.21 9.70
N ALA A 13 3.32 11.51 8.64
CA ALA A 13 4.05 10.38 8.10
C ALA A 13 5.46 10.77 7.64
N GLU A 14 5.60 11.90 6.93
CA GLU A 14 6.90 12.39 6.45
C GLU A 14 7.82 12.72 7.64
N ARG A 15 7.32 13.38 8.68
CA ARG A 15 8.11 13.67 9.90
C ARG A 15 8.62 12.40 10.60
N TRP A 16 7.83 11.32 10.61
CA TRP A 16 8.29 10.04 11.16
C TRP A 16 9.32 9.36 10.26
N ALA A 17 9.18 9.46 8.94
CA ALA A 17 10.17 8.98 7.98
C ALA A 17 11.50 9.75 8.11
N GLU A 18 11.44 11.07 8.27
CA GLU A 18 12.59 11.96 8.50
C GLU A 18 13.30 11.61 9.82
N ALA A 19 12.54 11.37 10.89
CA ALA A 19 13.09 10.90 12.17
C ALA A 19 13.78 9.52 12.06
N ALA A 20 13.42 8.72 11.05
CA ALA A 20 14.09 7.47 10.69
C ALA A 20 15.16 7.63 9.58
N GLY A 21 15.56 8.87 9.29
CA GLY A 21 16.65 9.22 8.37
C GLY A 21 16.30 9.07 6.88
N THR A 22 15.04 9.16 6.50
CA THR A 22 14.59 8.96 5.11
C THR A 22 13.38 9.83 4.74
N THR A 23 12.78 9.63 3.57
CA THR A 23 11.61 10.35 3.05
C THR A 23 10.62 9.39 2.41
N LEU A 24 9.31 9.67 2.46
CA LEU A 24 8.29 8.85 1.80
C LEU A 24 8.37 8.89 0.27
N ARG A 25 9.12 9.84 -0.32
CA ARG A 25 9.48 9.79 -1.75
C ARG A 25 10.20 8.49 -2.15
N HIS A 26 10.82 7.82 -1.17
CA HIS A 26 11.51 6.55 -1.35
C HIS A 26 10.66 5.34 -0.94
N ARG A 27 9.35 5.50 -0.70
CA ARG A 27 8.45 4.44 -0.21
C ARG A 27 8.61 3.10 -0.93
N LYS A 28 8.78 3.12 -2.26
CA LYS A 28 8.95 1.92 -3.09
C LYS A 28 10.16 1.06 -2.73
N PHE A 29 11.13 1.61 -2.01
CA PHE A 29 12.32 0.90 -1.55
C PHE A 29 12.17 0.37 -0.12
N PHE A 30 11.08 0.67 0.58
CA PHE A 30 10.83 0.21 1.94
C PHE A 30 10.16 -1.17 1.91
N ALA A 31 10.96 -2.18 1.54
CA ALA A 31 10.58 -3.58 1.68
C ALA A 31 10.77 -4.05 3.13
N PRO A 32 10.04 -5.08 3.59
CA PRO A 32 10.20 -5.65 4.93
C PRO A 32 11.66 -5.97 5.30
N THR A 33 12.47 -6.40 4.33
CA THR A 33 13.91 -6.69 4.50
C THR A 33 14.76 -5.44 4.79
N VAL A 34 14.35 -4.26 4.31
CA VAL A 34 15.04 -2.99 4.56
C VAL A 34 14.87 -2.54 6.01
N PHE A 35 13.74 -2.89 6.63
CA PHE A 35 13.52 -2.61 8.04
C PHE A 35 14.46 -3.42 8.93
N THR A 36 14.75 -4.68 8.63
CA THR A 36 15.42 -5.59 9.59
C THR A 36 16.93 -5.41 9.71
N VAL A 37 17.62 -4.87 8.68
CA VAL A 37 19.09 -4.91 8.61
C VAL A 37 19.77 -3.56 8.94
N THR A 38 19.09 -2.42 8.80
CA THR A 38 19.76 -1.11 8.71
C THR A 38 19.40 -0.09 9.78
N ARG A 39 18.47 -0.40 10.70
CA ARG A 39 17.87 0.59 11.62
C ARG A 39 17.71 0.11 13.05
N ARG A 40 17.76 1.07 14.00
CA ARG A 40 17.42 0.84 15.42
C ARG A 40 15.93 0.50 15.57
N PRO A 41 15.52 -0.20 16.63
CA PRO A 41 14.11 -0.57 16.86
C PRO A 41 13.14 0.61 16.75
N GLU A 42 13.49 1.77 17.29
CA GLU A 42 12.64 2.96 17.32
C GLU A 42 12.45 3.55 15.91
N GLU A 43 13.54 3.64 15.15
CA GLU A 43 13.52 4.11 13.75
C GLU A 43 12.69 3.16 12.87
N ARG A 44 12.75 1.84 13.14
CA ARG A 44 11.91 0.86 12.44
C ARG A 44 10.43 1.08 12.74
N ALA A 45 10.09 1.31 14.01
CA ALA A 45 8.70 1.54 14.42
C ALA A 45 8.14 2.83 13.79
N LEU A 46 8.91 3.92 13.80
CA LEU A 46 8.54 5.17 13.16
C LEU A 46 8.35 5.01 11.65
N LEU A 47 9.31 4.38 10.98
CA LEU A 47 9.22 4.19 9.53
C LEU A 47 8.08 3.24 9.15
N ALA A 48 7.80 2.21 9.94
CA ALA A 48 6.66 1.32 9.70
C ALA A 48 5.33 2.06 9.83
N ALA A 49 5.18 2.91 10.85
CA ALA A 49 4.01 3.76 11.01
C ALA A 49 3.84 4.78 9.87
N ALA A 50 4.96 5.38 9.42
CA ALA A 50 4.96 6.30 8.29
C ALA A 50 4.51 5.63 6.98
N VAL A 51 5.04 4.43 6.72
CA VAL A 51 4.71 3.62 5.55
C VAL A 51 3.25 3.20 5.56
N GLU A 52 2.77 2.66 6.66
CA GLU A 52 1.37 2.24 6.79
C GLU A 52 0.42 3.41 6.54
N LEU A 53 0.72 4.59 7.11
CA LEU A 53 -0.13 5.77 6.93
C LEU A 53 -0.12 6.27 5.48
N TYR A 54 1.04 6.26 4.81
CA TYR A 54 1.14 6.61 3.39
C TYR A 54 0.32 5.65 2.52
N ASP A 55 0.45 4.34 2.75
CA ASP A 55 -0.24 3.32 1.96
C ASP A 55 -1.76 3.37 2.19
N LEU A 56 -2.21 3.63 3.42
CA LEU A 56 -3.63 3.84 3.73
C LEU A 56 -4.21 5.06 3.02
N VAL A 57 -3.44 6.15 2.88
CA VAL A 57 -3.84 7.30 2.06
C VAL A 57 -3.95 6.88 0.59
N GLY A 58 -2.93 6.19 0.07
CA GLY A 58 -2.89 5.68 -1.31
C GLY A 58 -3.99 4.66 -1.63
N ALA A 59 -4.56 3.99 -0.62
CA ALA A 59 -5.69 3.07 -0.80
C ALA A 59 -7.05 3.76 -1.03
N THR A 60 -7.13 5.09 -0.91
CA THR A 60 -8.37 5.86 -1.13
C THR A 60 -8.34 6.66 -2.43
N THR A 61 -9.49 6.80 -3.11
CA THR A 61 -9.58 7.55 -4.38
C THR A 61 -9.08 8.99 -4.23
N GLU A 62 -9.50 9.69 -3.17
CA GLU A 62 -9.06 11.07 -2.93
C GLU A 62 -7.57 11.14 -2.57
N GLY A 63 -7.07 10.19 -1.78
CA GLY A 63 -5.65 10.12 -1.43
C GLY A 63 -4.75 9.84 -2.63
N VAL A 64 -5.17 8.98 -3.57
CA VAL A 64 -4.48 8.76 -4.85
C VAL A 64 -4.32 10.08 -5.62
N MET A 65 -5.38 10.87 -5.71
CA MET A 65 -5.33 12.16 -6.40
C MET A 65 -4.36 13.14 -5.73
N ILE A 66 -4.37 13.21 -4.39
CA ILE A 66 -3.49 14.07 -3.61
C ILE A 66 -2.02 13.64 -3.74
N LEU A 67 -1.73 12.34 -3.61
CA LEU A 67 -0.36 11.83 -3.78
C LEU A 67 0.17 12.13 -5.18
N ARG A 68 -0.65 11.92 -6.22
CA ARG A 68 -0.28 12.25 -7.61
C ARG A 68 -0.05 13.75 -7.81
N SER A 69 -0.87 14.63 -7.23
CA SER A 69 -0.68 16.08 -7.35
C SER A 69 0.61 16.57 -6.67
N MET A 70 1.09 15.83 -5.67
CA MET A 70 2.38 16.06 -4.99
C MET A 70 3.58 15.38 -5.69
N GLY A 71 3.36 14.68 -6.80
CA GLY A 71 4.39 13.93 -7.52
C GLY A 71 4.87 12.69 -6.77
N LEU A 72 4.00 12.09 -5.96
CA LEU A 72 4.23 10.88 -5.19
C LEU A 72 3.51 9.69 -5.88
N GLU A 73 4.05 8.48 -5.69
CA GLU A 73 3.51 7.26 -6.29
C GLU A 73 2.54 6.57 -5.31
N PRO A 74 1.22 6.56 -5.57
CA PRO A 74 0.23 5.96 -4.66
C PRO A 74 0.45 4.47 -4.46
N ASP A 75 0.91 3.78 -5.51
CA ASP A 75 1.08 2.32 -5.50
C ASP A 75 2.50 1.92 -5.06
N ALA A 76 3.26 2.84 -4.44
CA ALA A 76 4.65 2.59 -4.05
C ALA A 76 4.80 1.44 -3.04
N GLY A 77 3.76 1.14 -2.26
CA GLY A 77 3.72 0.00 -1.33
C GLY A 77 3.05 -1.26 -1.88
N ALA A 78 2.56 -1.24 -3.13
CA ALA A 78 1.81 -2.35 -3.68
C ALA A 78 2.68 -3.61 -3.80
N LEU A 79 2.15 -4.74 -3.32
CA LEU A 79 2.82 -6.04 -3.37
C LEU A 79 2.65 -6.75 -4.74
N LEU A 80 1.72 -6.27 -5.57
CA LEU A 80 1.39 -6.84 -6.86
C LEU A 80 1.44 -5.74 -7.91
N GLU A 81 2.00 -6.04 -9.08
CA GLU A 81 1.94 -5.12 -10.20
C GLU A 81 0.55 -5.18 -10.86
N GLY A 82 0.17 -4.13 -11.59
CA GLY A 82 -1.14 -4.07 -12.24
C GLY A 82 -1.40 -5.22 -13.21
N HIS A 83 -0.34 -5.72 -13.87
CA HIS A 83 -0.43 -6.86 -14.79
C HIS A 83 -0.69 -8.20 -14.06
N ASP A 84 -0.20 -8.35 -12.82
CA ASP A 84 -0.51 -9.51 -11.98
C ASP A 84 -1.98 -9.52 -11.57
N LEU A 85 -2.53 -8.34 -11.26
CA LEU A 85 -3.94 -8.20 -10.89
C LEU A 85 -4.87 -8.49 -12.08
N GLU A 86 -4.52 -8.02 -13.28
CA GLU A 86 -5.28 -8.30 -14.50
C GLU A 86 -5.28 -9.80 -14.84
N ALA A 87 -4.13 -10.46 -14.75
CA ALA A 87 -4.02 -11.91 -14.96
C ALA A 87 -4.89 -12.68 -13.95
N ARG A 88 -4.84 -12.33 -12.66
CA ARG A 88 -5.66 -12.94 -11.62
C ARG A 88 -7.16 -12.68 -11.81
N TRP A 89 -7.54 -11.48 -12.26
CA TRP A 89 -8.92 -11.16 -12.58
C TRP A 89 -9.44 -12.01 -13.74
N ASN A 90 -8.67 -12.12 -14.83
CA ASN A 90 -9.02 -12.95 -15.98
C ASN A 90 -9.16 -14.43 -15.60
N GLU A 91 -8.25 -14.94 -14.77
CA GLU A 91 -8.33 -16.30 -14.23
C GLU A 91 -9.62 -16.51 -13.41
N TRP A 92 -9.94 -15.57 -12.51
CA TRP A 92 -11.16 -15.63 -11.71
C TRP A 92 -12.43 -15.58 -12.57
N CYS A 93 -12.49 -14.70 -13.56
CA CYS A 93 -13.59 -14.63 -14.51
C CYS A 93 -13.74 -15.95 -15.28
N ALA A 94 -12.65 -16.53 -15.76
CA ALA A 94 -12.67 -17.81 -16.48
C ALA A 94 -13.20 -18.95 -15.62
N GLN A 95 -12.79 -19.04 -14.34
CA GLN A 95 -13.27 -20.05 -13.40
C GLN A 95 -14.78 -19.91 -13.15
N ARG A 96 -15.27 -18.69 -12.92
CA ARG A 96 -16.67 -18.45 -12.61
C ARG A 96 -17.61 -18.58 -13.82
N LEU A 97 -17.14 -18.18 -15.01
CA LEU A 97 -17.86 -18.37 -16.26
C LEU A 97 -17.87 -19.84 -16.72
N SER A 98 -16.91 -20.65 -16.27
CA SER A 98 -16.87 -22.09 -16.57
C SER A 98 -17.88 -22.94 -15.77
N GLY A 99 -18.64 -22.34 -14.85
CA GLY A 99 -19.67 -23.05 -14.06
C GLY A 99 -19.13 -23.98 -12.97
N LYS A 100 -17.83 -23.90 -12.63
CA LYS A 100 -17.28 -24.52 -11.41
C LYS A 100 -17.64 -23.65 -10.19
N ASP A 101 -18.92 -23.51 -9.91
CA ASP A 101 -19.32 -23.33 -8.51
C ASP A 101 -19.09 -24.69 -7.85
N ASP A 102 -18.07 -24.81 -7.00
CA ASP A 102 -17.87 -25.96 -6.13
C ASP A 102 -18.99 -25.97 -5.07
N GLY A 103 -20.22 -26.22 -5.54
CA GLY A 103 -21.39 -26.51 -4.73
C GLY A 103 -21.28 -27.90 -4.11
N SER A 104 -20.31 -28.10 -3.22
CA SER A 104 -20.38 -29.18 -2.24
C SER A 104 -21.24 -28.72 -1.05
N ALA A 105 -22.51 -28.49 -1.33
CA ALA A 105 -23.59 -28.56 -0.36
C ALA A 105 -24.53 -29.67 -0.85
N GLY A 106 -24.35 -30.91 -0.37
CA GLY A 106 -25.24 -32.00 -0.75
C GLY A 106 -24.80 -33.42 -0.39
N GLN A 107 -25.19 -33.84 0.83
CA GLN A 107 -25.76 -35.16 1.19
C GLN A 107 -24.92 -36.44 1.10
N GLY A 108 -24.76 -37.07 2.28
CA GLY A 108 -24.29 -38.43 2.52
C GLY A 108 -24.25 -38.71 4.02
#